data_AF-A0A329VLG2-F1
#
_entry.id   AF-A0A329VLG2-F1
#
_cell.length_a   1.000
_cell.length_b   1.000
_cell.length_c   1.000
_cell.angle_alpha   90.00
_cell.angle_beta   90.00
_cell.angle_gamma   90.00
#
_symmetry.space_group_name_H-M   'P 1'
#
loop_
_entity.id
_entity.type
_entity.pdbx_description
1 polymer ?
#
loop_
_entity_poly.entity_id
_entity_poly.type
_entity_poly.pdbx_seq_one_letter_code
_entity_poly.pdbx_strand_id
1 'polypeptide(L)'
;MILKNINLLKVVLIITFATNQSLAANNITFLSNPLPQHVKDIGNFVVKQTEKPFFSDVILFAENINNSISNSPVLFYNDKISSILKENISLVRNLQKKDIRVQLSYLGNHQNAGWSCNMSQATATKLANEMVNDVVKYGLDGINIDDEYSTCYGNRQSFYWVADAIKSHPKLKNSYTLPSLMKNNKREENQ
;
A
#
# COMPACT_ATOMS: atom_id res chain seq x y z
N MET A 1 -41.26 39.14 47.85
CA MET A 1 -41.01 37.75 48.31
C MET A 1 -41.25 36.83 47.11
N ILE A 2 -40.25 36.00 46.82
CA ILE A 2 -39.91 35.41 45.50
C ILE A 2 -40.86 34.27 45.11
N LEU A 3 -41.40 34.28 43.88
CA LEU A 3 -42.00 33.12 43.23
C LEU A 3 -40.89 32.09 42.94
N LYS A 4 -41.02 30.86 43.44
CA LYS A 4 -40.11 29.74 43.12
C LYS A 4 -40.70 28.86 42.01
N ASN A 5 -40.03 28.99 40.86
CA ASN A 5 -39.89 28.10 39.71
C ASN A 5 -40.58 26.72 39.74
N ILE A 6 -41.46 26.57 38.77
CA ILE A 6 -41.70 25.34 38.01
C ILE A 6 -40.36 24.90 37.39
N ASN A 7 -39.96 23.64 37.58
CA ASN A 7 -39.07 23.01 36.60
C ASN A 7 -39.46 21.56 36.36
N LEU A 8 -40.22 21.43 35.28
CA LEU A 8 -40.38 20.31 34.37
C LEU A 8 -39.50 19.09 34.64
N LEU A 9 -40.18 17.99 34.93
CA LEU A 9 -39.73 16.63 34.74
C LEU A 9 -39.35 16.41 33.26
N LYS A 10 -38.16 16.85 32.84
CA LYS A 10 -37.56 16.43 31.56
C LYS A 10 -36.83 15.12 31.83
N VAL A 11 -37.56 14.02 31.69
CA VAL A 11 -36.98 12.69 31.50
C VAL A 11 -36.17 12.75 30.22
N VAL A 12 -34.86 12.96 30.34
CA VAL A 12 -33.93 12.82 29.21
C VAL A 12 -33.75 11.32 29.01
N LEU A 13 -34.51 10.76 28.08
CA LEU A 13 -34.26 9.44 27.54
C LEU A 13 -32.95 9.52 26.74
N ILE A 14 -31.83 9.21 27.39
CA ILE A 14 -30.56 9.01 26.71
C ILE A 14 -30.71 7.70 25.93
N ILE A 15 -31.17 7.81 24.68
CA ILE A 15 -31.04 6.74 23.70
C ILE A 15 -29.56 6.70 23.34
N THR A 16 -28.81 5.88 24.06
CA THR A 16 -27.46 5.51 23.67
C THR A 16 -27.58 4.75 22.35
N PHE A 17 -27.45 5.44 21.22
CA PHE A 17 -27.09 4.78 19.97
C PHE A 17 -25.68 4.25 20.18
N ALA A 18 -25.59 3.02 20.69
CA ALA A 18 -24.39 2.21 20.52
C ALA A 18 -24.24 2.05 19.01
N THR A 19 -23.49 2.95 18.38
CA THR A 19 -23.01 2.72 17.04
C THR A 19 -22.13 1.49 17.14
N ASN A 20 -22.68 0.34 16.73
CA ASN A 20 -21.87 -0.79 16.33
C ASN A 20 -21.06 -0.31 15.11
N GLN A 21 -20.01 0.48 15.35
CA GLN A 21 -18.90 0.57 14.44
C GLN A 21 -18.26 -0.81 14.46
N SER A 22 -18.87 -1.73 13.69
CA SER A 22 -18.18 -2.91 13.23
C SER A 22 -16.90 -2.40 12.60
N LEU A 23 -15.77 -2.64 13.26
CA LEU A 23 -14.46 -2.47 12.66
C LEU A 23 -14.50 -3.36 11.42
N ALA A 24 -14.66 -2.74 10.23
CA ALA A 24 -14.66 -3.48 8.99
C ALA A 24 -13.31 -4.21 8.92
N ALA A 25 -13.35 -5.52 8.70
CA ALA A 25 -12.14 -6.32 8.60
C ALA A 25 -11.30 -5.81 7.41
N ASN A 26 -10.00 -5.55 7.66
CA ASN A 26 -9.05 -5.18 6.61
C ASN A 26 -8.52 -6.45 5.94
N ASN A 27 -9.24 -6.97 4.95
CA ASN A 27 -8.79 -8.13 4.19
C ASN A 27 -7.90 -7.67 3.03
N ILE A 28 -6.63 -8.03 3.09
CA ILE A 28 -5.60 -7.68 2.10
C ILE A 28 -5.35 -8.89 1.21
N THR A 29 -5.24 -8.69 -0.10
CA THR A 29 -4.85 -9.74 -1.05
C THR A 29 -3.68 -9.31 -1.92
N PHE A 30 -2.80 -10.27 -2.23
CA PHE A 30 -1.67 -10.10 -3.14
C PHE A 30 -2.01 -10.79 -4.45
N LEU A 31 -1.91 -10.06 -5.56
CA LEU A 31 -2.08 -10.61 -6.89
C LEU A 31 -0.69 -10.72 -7.55
N SER A 32 -0.15 -11.93 -7.61
CA SER A 32 1.19 -12.21 -8.15
C SER A 32 1.20 -12.24 -9.69
N ASN A 33 1.94 -11.33 -10.32
CA ASN A 33 2.03 -11.06 -11.75
C ASN A 33 0.67 -11.20 -12.46
N PRO A 34 -0.34 -10.42 -12.03
CA PRO A 34 -1.71 -10.66 -12.44
C PRO A 34 -1.93 -10.30 -13.90
N LEU A 35 -2.87 -11.01 -14.52
CA LEU A 35 -3.50 -10.57 -15.75
C LEU A 35 -4.56 -9.50 -15.42
N PRO A 36 -4.94 -8.63 -16.37
CA PRO A 36 -6.04 -7.67 -16.19
C PRO A 36 -7.32 -8.33 -15.66
N GLN A 37 -7.64 -9.55 -16.15
CA GLN A 37 -8.82 -10.29 -15.70
C GLN A 37 -8.81 -10.58 -14.19
N HIS A 38 -7.65 -10.89 -13.58
CA HIS A 38 -7.56 -11.11 -12.12
C HIS A 38 -7.90 -9.83 -11.33
N VAL A 39 -7.45 -8.66 -11.82
CA VAL A 39 -7.76 -7.36 -11.22
C VAL A 39 -9.25 -7.03 -11.35
N LYS A 40 -9.89 -7.45 -12.44
CA LYS A 40 -11.34 -7.31 -12.60
C LYS A 40 -12.11 -8.20 -11.63
N ASP A 41 -11.70 -9.47 -11.50
CA ASP A 41 -12.44 -10.47 -10.75
C ASP A 41 -12.37 -10.27 -9.23
N ILE A 42 -11.25 -9.74 -8.72
CA ILE A 42 -11.10 -9.50 -7.27
C ILE A 42 -12.15 -8.54 -6.72
N GLY A 43 -12.65 -7.62 -7.55
CA GLY A 43 -13.72 -6.68 -7.17
C GLY A 43 -15.11 -7.31 -7.08
N ASN A 44 -15.29 -8.59 -7.39
CA ASN A 44 -16.57 -9.28 -7.35
C ASN A 44 -16.80 -10.07 -6.05
N PHE A 45 -15.78 -10.19 -5.21
CA PHE A 45 -15.91 -10.81 -3.89
C PHE A 45 -16.58 -9.82 -2.94
N VAL A 46 -17.82 -10.11 -2.54
CA VAL A 46 -18.62 -9.27 -1.64
C VAL A 46 -19.17 -10.09 -0.47
N VAL A 47 -19.30 -9.45 0.69
CA VAL A 47 -19.90 -10.07 1.88
C VAL A 47 -21.42 -10.04 1.73
N LYS A 48 -22.06 -11.20 1.56
CA LYS A 48 -23.50 -11.35 1.24
C LYS A 48 -24.42 -10.49 2.13
N GLN A 49 -24.14 -10.37 3.42
CA GLN A 49 -25.00 -9.66 4.37
C GLN A 49 -24.92 -8.13 4.23
N THR A 50 -23.80 -7.61 3.72
CA THR A 50 -23.54 -6.16 3.67
C THR A 50 -23.41 -5.61 2.25
N GLU A 51 -23.25 -6.50 1.27
CA GLU A 51 -22.94 -6.21 -0.14
C GLU A 51 -21.65 -5.40 -0.35
N LYS A 52 -20.88 -5.16 0.72
CA LYS A 52 -19.58 -4.50 0.67
C LYS A 52 -18.51 -5.46 0.12
N PRO A 53 -17.45 -4.94 -0.50
CA PRO A 53 -16.30 -5.75 -0.89
C PRO A 53 -15.77 -6.59 0.27
N PHE A 54 -15.37 -7.82 -0.03
CA PHE A 54 -14.68 -8.67 0.92
C PHE A 54 -13.26 -8.15 1.18
N PHE A 55 -12.56 -7.70 0.14
CA PHE A 55 -11.19 -7.17 0.24
C PHE A 55 -11.21 -5.65 0.41
N SER A 56 -10.39 -5.14 1.33
CA SER A 56 -10.14 -3.71 1.52
C SER A 56 -8.93 -3.24 0.71
N ASP A 57 -7.96 -4.13 0.47
CA ASP A 57 -6.70 -3.80 -0.20
C ASP A 57 -6.30 -4.89 -1.19
N VAL A 58 -5.85 -4.45 -2.36
CA VAL A 58 -5.25 -5.28 -3.41
C VAL A 58 -3.83 -4.80 -3.65
N ILE A 59 -2.87 -5.70 -3.54
CA ILE A 59 -1.46 -5.43 -3.82
C ILE A 59 -1.11 -6.07 -5.16
N LEU A 60 -0.77 -5.24 -6.15
CA LEU A 60 -0.23 -5.69 -7.43
C LEU A 60 1.22 -6.12 -7.21
N PHE A 61 1.48 -7.42 -7.21
CA PHE A 61 2.76 -8.01 -6.81
C PHE A 61 3.49 -8.63 -8.01
N ALA A 62 4.63 -8.15 -8.46
CA ALA A 62 5.34 -6.96 -8.04
C ALA A 62 6.15 -6.41 -9.22
N GLU A 63 6.43 -5.11 -9.19
CA GLU A 63 7.59 -4.56 -9.90
C GLU A 63 8.87 -4.84 -9.11
N ASN A 64 10.02 -4.47 -9.65
CA ASN A 64 11.29 -4.98 -9.15
C ASN A 64 12.36 -3.93 -8.91
N ILE A 65 13.37 -4.30 -8.12
CA ILE A 65 14.68 -3.66 -8.06
C ILE A 65 15.72 -4.56 -8.75
N ASN A 66 16.40 -4.00 -9.74
CA ASN A 66 17.46 -4.64 -10.52
C ASN A 66 18.79 -3.91 -10.32
N ASN A 67 19.88 -4.55 -10.73
CA ASN A 67 21.19 -3.93 -10.85
C ASN A 67 21.36 -3.35 -12.26
N SER A 68 21.78 -2.09 -12.38
CA SER A 68 22.14 -1.49 -13.67
C SER A 68 23.49 -1.98 -14.17
N ILE A 69 23.82 -1.65 -15.43
CA ILE A 69 25.15 -1.89 -16.02
C ILE A 69 26.26 -1.20 -15.20
N SER A 70 25.96 -0.07 -14.55
CA SER A 70 26.90 0.67 -13.70
C SER A 70 26.94 0.20 -12.24
N ASN A 71 26.44 -1.01 -11.96
CA ASN A 71 26.32 -1.58 -10.61
C ASN A 71 25.52 -0.70 -9.63
N SER A 72 24.50 0.00 -10.12
CA SER A 72 23.62 0.82 -9.30
C SER A 72 22.20 0.25 -9.31
N PRO A 73 21.50 0.20 -8.16
CA PRO A 73 20.13 -0.29 -8.13
C PRO A 73 19.19 0.64 -8.93
N VAL A 74 18.28 0.04 -9.68
CA VAL A 74 17.26 0.71 -10.50
C VAL A 74 15.93 -0.02 -10.39
N LEU A 75 14.81 0.69 -10.53
CA LEU A 75 13.52 0.05 -10.66
C LEU A 75 13.40 -0.65 -12.02
N PHE A 76 12.75 -1.81 -12.03
CA PHE A 76 12.44 -2.58 -13.23
C PHE A 76 10.94 -2.87 -13.26
N TYR A 77 10.35 -2.65 -14.44
CA TYR A 77 8.92 -2.77 -14.66
C TYR A 77 8.62 -3.92 -15.60
N ASN A 78 7.90 -4.94 -15.13
CA ASN A 78 7.54 -6.11 -15.91
C ASN A 78 6.27 -5.87 -16.76
N ASP A 79 6.08 -6.71 -17.77
CA ASP A 79 5.02 -6.55 -18.76
C ASP A 79 3.61 -6.77 -18.18
N LYS A 80 3.46 -7.64 -17.18
CA LYS A 80 2.15 -7.97 -16.59
C LYS A 80 1.60 -6.78 -15.82
N ILE A 81 2.41 -6.20 -14.94
CA ILE A 81 2.03 -5.01 -14.19
C ILE A 81 1.94 -3.80 -15.14
N SER A 82 2.87 -3.66 -16.08
CA SER A 82 2.81 -2.60 -17.10
C SER A 82 1.51 -2.62 -17.91
N SER A 83 1.03 -3.79 -18.34
CA SER A 83 -0.25 -3.89 -19.08
C SER A 83 -1.44 -3.44 -18.23
N ILE A 84 -1.42 -3.71 -16.92
CA ILE A 84 -2.46 -3.20 -16.01
C ILE A 84 -2.38 -1.68 -15.89
N LEU A 85 -1.20 -1.13 -15.59
CA LEU A 85 -1.03 0.29 -15.27
C LEU A 85 -1.12 1.21 -16.50
N LYS A 86 -0.62 0.77 -17.65
CA LYS A 86 -0.52 1.60 -18.87
C LYS A 86 -1.72 1.43 -19.80
N GLU A 87 -2.28 0.22 -19.89
CA GLU A 87 -3.32 -0.10 -20.89
C GLU A 87 -4.70 -0.32 -20.24
N ASN A 88 -4.74 -0.86 -19.01
CA ASN A 88 -5.97 -1.32 -18.37
C ASN A 88 -6.25 -0.59 -17.03
N ILE A 89 -5.79 0.66 -16.90
CA ILE A 89 -5.88 1.42 -15.64
C ILE A 89 -7.33 1.60 -15.14
N SER A 90 -8.32 1.53 -16.03
CA SER A 90 -9.74 1.57 -15.67
C SER A 90 -10.15 0.45 -14.70
N LEU A 91 -9.48 -0.70 -14.71
CA LEU A 91 -9.73 -1.80 -13.78
C LEU A 91 -9.36 -1.41 -12.35
N VAL A 92 -8.21 -0.77 -12.16
CA VAL A 92 -7.79 -0.19 -10.87
C VAL A 92 -8.80 0.84 -10.39
N ARG A 93 -9.24 1.73 -11.28
CA ARG A 93 -10.27 2.75 -10.96
C ARG A 93 -11.60 2.12 -10.54
N ASN A 94 -11.97 0.99 -11.14
CA ASN A 94 -13.20 0.29 -10.77
C ASN A 94 -13.11 -0.36 -9.39
N LEU A 95 -11.94 -0.82 -8.97
CA LEU A 95 -11.71 -1.29 -7.59
C LEU A 95 -11.79 -0.11 -6.60
N GLN A 96 -11.13 1.01 -6.91
CA GLN A 96 -11.13 2.20 -6.05
C GLN A 96 -12.54 2.81 -5.88
N LYS A 97 -13.37 2.81 -6.94
CA LYS A 97 -14.78 3.23 -6.85
C LYS A 97 -15.62 2.34 -5.93
N LYS A 98 -15.18 1.11 -5.67
CA LYS A 98 -15.79 0.18 -4.73
C LYS A 98 -15.21 0.32 -3.31
N ASP A 99 -14.39 1.33 -3.03
CA ASP A 99 -13.68 1.51 -1.75
C ASP A 99 -12.61 0.43 -1.48
N ILE A 100 -12.04 -0.14 -2.55
CA ILE A 100 -10.91 -1.09 -2.49
C ILE A 100 -9.63 -0.34 -2.85
N ARG A 101 -8.68 -0.27 -1.91
CA ARG A 101 -7.38 0.35 -2.13
C ARG A 101 -6.50 -0.54 -3.01
N VAL A 102 -5.77 0.05 -3.95
CA VAL A 102 -4.85 -0.66 -4.84
C VAL A 102 -3.43 -0.13 -4.65
N GLN A 103 -2.53 -1.02 -4.25
CA GLN A 103 -1.12 -0.70 -3.99
C GLN A 103 -0.21 -1.36 -5.02
N LEU A 104 0.98 -0.79 -5.22
CA LEU A 104 2.02 -1.40 -6.03
C LEU A 104 3.15 -1.94 -5.16
N SER A 105 3.52 -3.20 -5.39
CA SER A 105 4.64 -3.84 -4.69
C SER A 105 5.94 -3.74 -5.47
N TYR A 106 7.05 -3.62 -4.74
CA TYR A 106 8.42 -3.65 -5.27
C TYR A 106 9.26 -4.73 -4.57
N LEU A 107 9.83 -5.66 -5.34
CA LEU A 107 10.50 -6.89 -4.89
C LEU A 107 11.93 -7.01 -5.46
N GLY A 108 12.85 -7.67 -4.77
CA GLY A 108 14.12 -8.07 -5.40
C GLY A 108 13.92 -9.00 -6.61
N ASN A 109 14.96 -9.15 -7.44
CA ASN A 109 14.83 -9.85 -8.72
C ASN A 109 16.09 -10.65 -9.11
N HIS A 110 16.62 -11.40 -8.14
CA HIS A 110 17.75 -12.32 -8.30
C HIS A 110 19.04 -11.65 -8.81
N GLN A 111 19.22 -10.37 -8.49
CA GLN A 111 20.39 -9.58 -8.88
C GLN A 111 21.08 -8.99 -7.65
N ASN A 112 22.31 -8.50 -7.86
CA ASN A 112 23.13 -7.83 -6.84
C ASN A 112 22.64 -6.41 -6.53
N ALA A 113 21.33 -6.26 -6.32
CA ALA A 113 20.62 -5.04 -5.98
C ALA A 113 19.38 -5.40 -5.16
N GLY A 114 19.10 -4.64 -4.10
CA GLY A 114 18.03 -4.95 -3.14
C GLY A 114 17.88 -3.89 -2.08
N TRP A 115 16.77 -3.94 -1.35
CA TRP A 115 16.41 -2.88 -0.39
C TRP A 115 17.32 -2.86 0.84
N SER A 116 17.79 -4.03 1.29
CA SER A 116 18.83 -4.16 2.34
C SER A 116 20.21 -4.54 1.78
N CYS A 117 20.68 -3.84 0.74
CA CYS A 117 21.97 -4.12 0.08
C CYS A 117 22.98 -2.97 0.16
N ASN A 118 23.06 -2.32 1.33
CA ASN A 118 24.04 -1.26 1.63
C ASN A 118 24.07 -0.10 0.60
N MET A 119 22.96 0.18 -0.09
CA MET A 119 22.89 1.34 -0.99
C MET A 119 23.05 2.64 -0.19
N SER A 120 23.60 3.68 -0.81
CA SER A 120 23.72 4.99 -0.17
C SER A 120 22.33 5.60 0.13
N GLN A 121 22.25 6.50 1.11
CA GLN A 121 21.02 7.23 1.42
C GLN A 121 20.50 8.05 0.23
N ALA A 122 21.40 8.59 -0.61
CA ALA A 122 21.02 9.30 -1.83
C ALA A 122 20.34 8.36 -2.84
N THR A 123 20.87 7.15 -3.00
CA THR A 123 20.29 6.11 -3.84
C THR A 123 18.92 5.64 -3.32
N ALA A 124 18.82 5.39 -2.01
CA ALA A 124 17.56 5.03 -1.36
C ALA A 124 16.48 6.11 -1.57
N THR A 125 16.84 7.39 -1.37
CA THR A 125 15.95 8.53 -1.62
C THR A 125 15.53 8.63 -3.08
N LYS A 126 16.45 8.42 -4.03
CA LYS A 126 16.13 8.44 -5.46
C LYS A 126 15.08 7.38 -5.81
N LEU A 127 15.30 6.13 -5.41
CA LEU A 127 14.36 5.03 -5.67
C LEU A 127 13.01 5.27 -4.99
N ALA A 128 13.01 5.75 -3.74
CA ALA A 128 11.80 6.16 -3.04
C ALA A 128 10.98 7.21 -3.83
N ASN A 129 11.64 8.24 -4.36
CA ASN A 129 10.98 9.26 -5.16
C ASN A 129 10.40 8.69 -6.47
N GLU A 130 11.10 7.75 -7.12
CA GLU A 130 10.60 7.06 -8.31
C GLU A 130 9.33 6.24 -8.00
N MET A 131 9.33 5.46 -6.90
CA MET A 131 8.15 4.70 -6.47
C MET A 131 6.95 5.61 -6.14
N VAL A 132 7.20 6.74 -5.46
CA VAL A 132 6.13 7.72 -5.20
C VAL A 132 5.62 8.35 -6.50
N ASN A 133 6.49 8.62 -7.46
CA ASN A 133 6.07 9.13 -8.76
C ASN A 133 5.21 8.13 -9.53
N ASP A 134 5.48 6.84 -9.46
CA ASP A 134 4.63 5.80 -10.06
C ASP A 134 3.23 5.81 -9.44
N VAL A 135 3.15 5.79 -8.10
CA VAL A 135 1.87 5.83 -7.38
C VAL A 135 1.07 7.08 -7.73
N VAL A 136 1.71 8.25 -7.78
CA VAL A 136 1.05 9.50 -8.17
C VAL A 136 0.60 9.47 -9.63
N LYS A 137 1.47 9.02 -10.54
CA LYS A 137 1.19 8.95 -11.98
C LYS A 137 0.01 8.04 -12.28
N TYR A 138 -0.04 6.88 -11.62
CA TYR A 138 -1.08 5.87 -11.82
C TYR A 138 -2.23 6.00 -10.80
N GLY A 139 -2.25 7.03 -9.96
CA GLY A 139 -3.28 7.26 -8.95
C GLY A 139 -3.55 6.03 -8.09
N LEU A 140 -2.50 5.39 -7.59
CA LEU A 140 -2.58 4.22 -6.71
C LEU A 140 -2.70 4.68 -5.24
N ASP A 141 -3.12 3.76 -4.37
CA ASP A 141 -3.38 4.02 -2.95
C ASP A 141 -2.22 3.59 -2.06
N GLY A 142 -1.13 3.04 -2.60
CA GLY A 142 -0.11 2.42 -1.74
C GLY A 142 1.18 2.04 -2.44
N ILE A 143 2.22 1.94 -1.63
CA ILE A 143 3.49 1.28 -1.95
C ILE A 143 3.66 0.13 -0.94
N ASN A 144 3.94 -1.05 -1.45
CA ASN A 144 4.42 -2.20 -0.70
C ASN A 144 5.88 -2.47 -1.07
N ILE A 145 6.75 -2.67 -0.09
CA ILE A 145 8.15 -3.09 -0.35
C ILE A 145 8.36 -4.43 0.31
N ASP A 146 8.95 -5.34 -0.45
CA ASP A 146 9.27 -6.69 -0.03
C ASP A 146 10.76 -6.99 -0.30
N ASP A 147 11.52 -7.18 0.78
CA ASP A 147 12.97 -7.39 0.76
C ASP A 147 13.36 -8.86 0.64
N GLU A 148 12.90 -9.48 -0.44
CA GLU A 148 13.23 -10.85 -0.81
C GLU A 148 13.88 -10.92 -2.21
N TYR A 149 14.54 -12.04 -2.50
CA TYR A 149 15.10 -12.42 -3.80
C TYR A 149 16.27 -11.59 -4.34
N SER A 150 16.82 -10.63 -3.60
CA SER A 150 18.12 -10.03 -3.95
C SER A 150 19.30 -10.96 -3.61
N THR A 151 20.35 -10.98 -4.42
CA THR A 151 21.55 -11.81 -4.15
C THR A 151 22.61 -11.13 -3.29
N CYS A 152 22.46 -9.83 -3.06
CA CYS A 152 23.34 -9.02 -2.23
C CYS A 152 23.09 -9.19 -0.73
N TYR A 153 24.18 -9.13 0.02
CA TYR A 153 24.17 -8.98 1.47
C TYR A 153 24.27 -7.50 1.87
N GLY A 154 23.73 -7.17 3.03
CA GLY A 154 23.78 -5.83 3.58
C GLY A 154 23.06 -5.74 4.90
N ASN A 155 22.72 -4.52 5.32
CA ASN A 155 21.99 -4.25 6.54
C ASN A 155 20.63 -3.58 6.25
N ARG A 156 19.79 -3.50 7.30
CA ARG A 156 18.44 -2.91 7.23
C ARG A 156 18.44 -1.39 7.08
N GLN A 157 19.58 -0.69 7.24
CA GLN A 157 19.65 0.77 7.23
C GLN A 157 19.23 1.35 5.87
N SER A 158 19.62 0.72 4.77
CA SER A 158 19.20 1.17 3.45
C SER A 158 17.69 1.05 3.25
N PHE A 159 17.07 -0.04 3.74
CA PHE A 159 15.63 -0.21 3.71
C PHE A 159 14.92 0.89 4.52
N TYR A 160 15.45 1.24 5.70
CA TYR A 160 14.90 2.32 6.52
C TYR A 160 14.99 3.67 5.81
N TRP A 161 16.09 3.98 5.11
CA TRP A 161 16.16 5.20 4.32
C TRP A 161 15.13 5.26 3.20
N VAL A 162 14.83 4.14 2.54
CA VAL A 162 13.76 4.06 1.54
C VAL A 162 12.41 4.36 2.20
N ALA A 163 12.11 3.70 3.32
CA ALA A 163 10.85 3.89 4.04
C ALA A 163 10.68 5.34 4.54
N ASP A 164 11.72 5.94 5.10
CA ASP A 164 11.72 7.33 5.56
C ASP A 164 11.53 8.31 4.41
N ALA A 165 12.20 8.09 3.27
CA ALA A 165 12.07 8.93 2.09
C ALA A 165 10.65 8.87 1.50
N ILE A 166 10.03 7.69 1.44
CA ILE A 166 8.61 7.55 1.04
C ILE A 166 7.72 8.31 2.02
N LYS A 167 7.82 8.02 3.32
CA LYS A 167 6.96 8.60 4.36
C LYS A 167 7.05 10.12 4.43
N SER A 168 8.24 10.67 4.20
CA SER A 168 8.49 12.11 4.24
C SER A 168 8.17 12.84 2.94
N HIS A 169 7.84 12.11 1.86
CA HIS A 169 7.70 12.68 0.52
C HIS A 169 6.56 13.73 0.46
N PRO A 170 6.80 14.95 -0.06
CA PRO A 170 5.81 16.03 -0.05
C PRO A 170 4.49 15.70 -0.74
N LYS A 171 4.54 14.91 -1.82
CA LYS A 171 3.33 14.47 -2.56
C LYS A 171 2.42 13.55 -1.74
N LEU A 172 2.93 12.91 -0.68
CA LEU A 172 2.14 12.03 0.18
C LEU A 172 1.59 12.74 1.44
N LYS A 173 2.15 13.89 1.84
CA LYS A 173 1.75 14.63 3.06
C LYS A 173 0.28 15.10 3.07
N ASN A 174 -0.36 15.18 1.91
CA ASN A 174 -1.77 15.58 1.76
C ASN A 174 -2.70 14.42 1.37
N SER A 175 -2.16 13.20 1.24
CA SER A 175 -2.91 12.01 0.84
C SER A 175 -3.22 11.19 2.08
N TYR A 176 -4.48 11.22 2.53
CA TYR A 176 -4.97 10.44 3.68
C TYR A 176 -5.03 8.91 3.40
N THR A 177 -4.54 8.44 2.25
CA THR A 177 -4.92 7.13 1.69
C THR A 177 -3.80 6.11 1.55
N LEU A 178 -2.58 6.34 2.05
CA LEU A 178 -1.51 5.33 1.96
C LEU A 178 -1.29 4.53 3.25
N PRO A 179 -1.88 3.33 3.38
CA PRO A 179 -1.31 2.30 4.24
C PRO A 179 -0.08 1.71 3.54
N SER A 180 1.11 2.20 3.87
CA SER A 180 2.35 1.53 3.44
C SER A 180 2.55 0.26 4.27
N LEU A 181 2.40 -0.91 3.66
CA LEU A 181 2.84 -2.16 4.27
C LEU A 181 4.28 -2.41 3.84
N MET A 182 5.20 -2.26 4.78
CA MET A 182 6.63 -2.52 4.58
C MET A 182 6.95 -3.87 5.24
N LYS A 183 7.37 -4.88 4.48
CA LYS A 183 7.81 -6.16 5.03
C LYS A 183 9.30 -6.35 4.78
N ASN A 184 10.04 -6.58 5.87
CA ASN A 184 11.44 -6.98 5.81
C ASN A 184 11.53 -8.43 6.29
N ASN A 185 11.57 -9.36 5.34
CA ASN A 185 11.58 -10.80 5.60
C ASN A 185 12.94 -11.45 5.29
N LYS A 186 14.04 -10.68 5.17
CA LYS A 186 15.38 -11.28 5.08
C LYS A 186 15.60 -12.12 6.34
N ARG A 187 15.44 -13.45 6.18
CA ARG A 187 15.68 -14.44 7.23
C ARG A 187 17.03 -14.11 7.85
N GLU A 188 17.04 -14.03 9.17
CA GLU A 188 18.25 -13.97 9.99
C GLU A 188 18.95 -15.34 9.91
N GLU A 189 19.38 -15.74 8.71
CA GLU A 189 20.29 -16.85 8.50
C GLU A 189 21.70 -16.25 8.60
N ASN A 190 22.25 -16.30 9.82
CA ASN A 190 23.61 -15.95 10.26
C ASN A 190 23.79 -14.53 10.83
N GLN A 191 23.26 -14.31 12.04
CA GLN A 191 24.01 -13.70 13.14
C GLN A 191 23.87 -14.58 14.39
#